data_AF-A0A7S1MXW5-F1
#
_entry.id   AF-A0A7S1MXW5-F1
#
_cell.length_a   1.000
_cell.length_b   1.000
_cell.length_c   1.000
_cell.angle_alpha   90.00
_cell.angle_beta   90.00
_cell.angle_gamma   90.00
#
_symmetry.space_group_name_H-M   'P 1'
#
loop_
_entity.id
_entity.type
_entity.pdbx_description
1 polymer ?
#
loop_
_entity_poly.entity_id
_entity_poly.type
_entity_poly.pdbx_seq_one_letter_code
_entity_poly.pdbx_strand_id
1 'polypeptide(L)'
;QQARKPSAPPAKRQAVRQALPASLPRINRHHEIEQTHCACGEAFKRIGEEVSEQLDCVPAQFFVLRHIRGKYACACCQTIQAAPMPGQMIDKGIPAPGLLAQVAVAKHDDHL
;
A
#
# COMPACT_ATOMS: atom_id res chain seq x y z
N GLN A 1 25.22 51.52 -12.30
CA GLN A 1 23.98 51.20 -11.58
C GLN A 1 23.64 49.75 -11.90
N GLN A 2 23.76 48.85 -10.91
CA GLN A 2 23.60 47.41 -11.10
C GLN A 2 22.11 47.03 -11.01
N ALA A 3 21.59 46.37 -12.04
CA ALA A 3 20.24 45.83 -12.05
C ALA A 3 20.18 44.53 -11.21
N ARG A 4 19.30 44.50 -10.21
CA ARG A 4 19.01 43.32 -9.38
C ARG A 4 18.35 42.23 -10.24
N LYS A 5 18.97 41.05 -10.26
CA LYS A 5 18.37 39.83 -10.81
C LYS A 5 17.14 39.41 -9.97
N PRO A 6 16.00 39.05 -10.57
CA PRO A 6 14.87 38.50 -9.83
C PRO A 6 15.21 37.09 -9.32
N SER A 7 14.98 36.83 -8.03
CA SER A 7 15.14 35.52 -7.40
C SER A 7 14.03 34.57 -7.84
N ALA A 8 14.42 33.36 -8.26
CA ALA A 8 13.48 32.31 -8.67
C ALA A 8 12.49 31.92 -7.56
N PRO A 9 11.25 31.53 -7.90
CA PRO A 9 10.26 31.09 -6.92
C PRO A 9 10.71 29.80 -6.21
N PRO A 10 10.35 29.61 -4.93
CA PRO A 10 10.73 28.41 -4.19
C PRO A 10 10.13 27.17 -4.85
N ALA A 11 10.93 26.12 -4.99
CA ALA A 11 10.46 24.84 -5.51
C ALA A 11 9.31 24.30 -4.65
N LYS A 12 8.20 23.91 -5.28
CA LYS A 12 7.05 23.30 -4.59
C LYS A 12 7.52 22.04 -3.87
N ARG A 13 7.42 22.01 -2.53
CA ARG A 13 7.65 20.81 -1.73
C ARG A 13 6.75 19.68 -2.24
N GLN A 14 7.35 18.54 -2.62
CA GLN A 14 6.59 17.34 -2.92
C GLN A 14 5.80 16.91 -1.68
N ALA A 15 4.50 16.67 -1.86
CA ALA A 15 3.66 16.14 -0.79
C ALA A 15 4.10 14.69 -0.49
N VAL A 16 4.73 14.50 0.67
CA VAL A 16 5.06 13.17 1.19
C VAL A 16 3.84 12.66 1.95
N ARG A 17 3.42 11.43 1.67
CA ARG A 17 2.33 10.79 2.42
C ARG A 17 2.79 10.51 3.84
N GLN A 18 2.00 10.95 4.80
CA GLN A 18 2.22 10.64 6.21
C GLN A 18 1.82 9.19 6.49
N ALA A 19 2.54 8.55 7.41
CA ALA A 19 2.18 7.22 7.88
C ALA A 19 0.84 7.27 8.65
N LEU A 20 0.11 6.15 8.64
CA LEU A 20 -1.11 6.03 9.43
C LEU A 20 -0.79 6.00 10.94
N PRO A 21 -1.66 6.54 11.80
CA PRO A 21 -1.39 6.63 13.24
C PRO A 21 -1.04 5.27 13.87
N ALA A 22 -0.05 5.28 14.78
CA ALA A 22 0.38 4.09 15.52
C ALA A 22 -0.69 3.58 16.50
N SER A 23 -1.61 4.44 16.92
CA SER A 23 -2.70 4.10 17.85
C SER A 23 -3.79 3.22 17.23
N LEU A 24 -3.94 3.22 15.90
CA LEU A 24 -4.97 2.41 15.24
C LEU A 24 -4.63 0.91 15.29
N PRO A 25 -5.62 0.03 15.52
CA PRO A 25 -5.40 -1.41 15.45
C PRO A 25 -4.98 -1.82 14.03
N ARG A 26 -4.12 -2.83 13.93
CA ARG A 26 -3.57 -3.33 12.66
C ARG A 26 -4.03 -4.76 12.41
N ILE A 27 -4.60 -5.00 11.23
CA ILE A 27 -5.02 -6.32 10.78
C ILE A 27 -4.10 -6.75 9.64
N ASN A 28 -3.38 -7.86 9.82
CA ASN A 28 -2.44 -8.35 8.82
C ASN A 28 -3.13 -9.32 7.85
N ARG A 29 -3.00 -9.04 6.55
CA ARG A 29 -3.41 -9.90 5.45
C ARG A 29 -2.17 -10.38 4.71
N HIS A 30 -1.82 -11.65 4.85
CA HIS A 30 -0.66 -12.25 4.19
C HIS A 30 -1.04 -12.71 2.78
N HIS A 31 -0.14 -12.45 1.83
CA HIS A 31 -0.23 -12.88 0.44
C HIS A 31 1.02 -13.69 0.11
N GLU A 32 0.80 -14.90 -0.38
CA GLU A 32 1.85 -15.83 -0.76
C GLU A 32 1.81 -16.11 -2.27
N ILE A 33 2.93 -16.62 -2.79
CA ILE A 33 2.98 -17.06 -4.19
C ILE A 33 2.18 -18.34 -4.36
N GLU A 34 1.45 -18.46 -5.47
CA GLU A 34 0.70 -19.67 -5.78
C GLU A 34 1.63 -20.82 -6.21
N GLN A 35 2.63 -20.51 -7.04
CA GLN A 35 3.64 -21.47 -7.48
C GLN A 35 4.85 -21.44 -6.55
N THR A 36 5.05 -22.51 -5.80
CA THR A 36 6.15 -22.64 -4.83
C THR A 36 7.47 -23.08 -5.46
N HIS A 37 7.45 -23.46 -6.74
CA HIS A 37 8.62 -23.91 -7.49
C HIS A 37 8.85 -23.04 -8.71
N CYS A 38 10.13 -22.82 -9.02
CA CYS A 38 10.56 -22.13 -10.22
C CYS A 38 10.39 -23.02 -11.46
N ALA A 39 10.39 -22.43 -12.65
CA ALA A 39 10.34 -23.17 -13.91
C ALA A 39 11.53 -24.14 -14.11
N CYS A 40 12.65 -23.93 -13.39
CA CYS A 40 13.78 -24.87 -13.37
C CYS A 40 13.57 -26.09 -12.45
N GLY A 41 12.47 -26.15 -11.69
CA GLY A 41 12.15 -27.24 -10.76
C GLY A 41 12.56 -27.00 -9.30
N GLU A 42 13.43 -26.02 -9.03
CA GLU A 42 13.86 -25.69 -7.66
C GLU A 42 12.78 -24.94 -6.87
N ALA A 43 12.70 -25.20 -5.56
CA ALA A 43 11.79 -24.51 -4.67
C ALA A 43 12.19 -23.04 -4.49
N PHE A 44 11.21 -22.15 -4.53
CA PHE A 44 11.42 -20.75 -4.20
C PHE A 44 11.73 -20.58 -2.71
N LYS A 45 12.76 -19.80 -2.39
CA LYS A 45 13.11 -19.44 -1.00
C LYS A 45 12.61 -18.04 -0.68
N ARG A 46 11.96 -17.88 0.48
CA ARG A 46 11.54 -16.56 0.95
C ARG A 46 12.77 -15.71 1.27
N ILE A 47 12.85 -14.53 0.67
CA ILE A 47 13.96 -13.57 0.85
C ILE A 47 13.53 -12.29 1.56
N GLY A 48 12.23 -12.05 1.68
CA GLY A 48 11.71 -10.89 2.40
C GLY A 48 10.21 -10.74 2.23
N GLU A 49 9.73 -9.54 2.56
CA GLU A 49 8.34 -9.16 2.41
C GLU A 49 8.21 -7.69 2.02
N GLU A 50 7.06 -7.36 1.43
CA GLU A 50 6.64 -6.00 1.19
C GLU A 50 5.34 -5.73 1.92
N VAL A 51 5.32 -4.64 2.68
CA VAL A 51 4.15 -4.23 3.46
C VAL A 51 3.57 -2.98 2.84
N SER A 52 2.26 -2.99 2.61
CA SER A 52 1.48 -1.79 2.30
C SER A 52 0.35 -1.63 3.30
N GLU A 53 0.05 -0.40 3.67
CA GLU A 53 -0.98 -0.08 4.65
C GLU A 53 -2.14 0.66 3.97
N GLN A 54 -3.35 0.25 4.33
CA GLN A 54 -4.59 0.94 3.97
C GLN A 54 -5.39 1.23 5.23
N LEU A 55 -6.09 2.36 5.25
CA LEU A 55 -7.06 2.69 6.29
C LEU A 55 -8.42 2.13 5.89
N ASP A 56 -9.01 1.34 6.76
CA ASP A 56 -10.32 0.75 6.56
C ASP A 56 -11.21 0.99 7.79
N CYS A 57 -12.51 0.70 7.64
CA CYS A 57 -13.44 0.73 8.75
C CYS A 57 -14.48 -0.38 8.66
N VAL A 58 -14.82 -0.92 9.82
CA VAL A 58 -16.12 -1.56 10.07
C VAL A 58 -17.00 -0.52 10.76
N PRO A 59 -18.34 -0.70 10.80
CA PRO A 59 -19.21 0.26 11.47
C PRO A 59 -18.65 0.69 12.83
N ALA A 60 -18.46 2.00 13.01
CA ALA A 60 -17.93 2.67 14.19
C ALA A 60 -16.43 2.45 14.57
N GLN A 61 -15.62 1.74 13.78
CA GLN A 61 -14.21 1.51 14.13
C GLN A 61 -13.27 1.59 12.93
N PHE A 62 -12.21 2.39 13.07
CA PHE A 62 -11.11 2.47 12.09
C PHE A 62 -9.99 1.51 12.43
N PHE A 63 -9.40 0.92 11.41
CA PHE A 63 -8.23 0.05 11.55
C PHE A 63 -7.32 0.16 10.32
N VAL A 64 -6.08 -0.26 10.48
CA VAL A 64 -5.11 -0.32 9.39
C VAL A 64 -5.08 -1.75 8.85
N LEU A 65 -5.49 -1.93 7.60
CA LEU A 65 -5.30 -3.18 6.87
C LEU A 65 -3.88 -3.21 6.30
N ARG A 66 -3.05 -4.13 6.80
CA ARG A 66 -1.67 -4.34 6.33
C ARG A 66 -1.63 -5.50 5.36
N HIS A 67 -1.35 -5.23 4.09
CA HIS A 67 -1.06 -6.25 3.10
C HIS A 67 0.42 -6.61 3.16
N ILE A 68 0.73 -7.83 3.59
CA ILE A 68 2.10 -8.36 3.70
C ILE A 68 2.30 -9.35 2.55
N ARG A 69 3.15 -9.00 1.59
CA ARG A 69 3.39 -9.80 0.39
C ARG A 69 4.76 -10.45 0.46
N GLY A 70 4.81 -11.78 0.43
CA GLY A 70 6.08 -12.50 0.42
C GLY A 70 6.89 -12.22 -0.84
N LYS A 71 8.19 -12.01 -0.68
CA LYS A 71 9.19 -11.96 -1.77
C LYS A 71 10.03 -13.23 -1.74
N TYR A 72 10.15 -13.86 -2.88
CA TYR A 72 10.77 -15.16 -3.05
C TYR A 72 11.81 -15.12 -4.15
N ALA A 73 12.86 -15.92 -4.02
CA ALA A 73 13.90 -16.04 -5.03
C ALA A 73 14.27 -17.51 -5.26
N CYS A 74 14.56 -17.84 -6.52
CA CYS A 74 15.17 -19.10 -6.89
C CYS A 74 16.69 -18.93 -6.87
N ALA A 75 17.39 -19.78 -6.12
CA ALA A 75 18.86 -19.73 -6.03
C ALA A 75 19.55 -20.14 -7.34
N CYS A 76 18.94 -21.07 -8.09
CA CYS A 76 19.48 -21.56 -9.36
C CYS A 76 19.36 -20.51 -10.48
N CYS A 77 18.16 -19.99 -10.72
CA CYS A 77 17.90 -19.06 -11.83
C CYS A 77 18.04 -17.57 -11.47
N GLN A 78 18.24 -17.25 -10.19
CA GLN A 78 18.22 -15.87 -9.67
C GLN A 78 16.92 -15.11 -9.99
N THR A 79 15.83 -15.83 -10.28
CA THR A 79 14.51 -15.26 -10.53
C THR A 79 13.85 -14.86 -9.22
N ILE A 80 13.25 -13.66 -9.19
CA ILE A 80 12.50 -13.15 -8.04
C ILE A 80 11.01 -13.13 -8.39
N GLN A 81 10.19 -13.65 -7.49
CA GLN A 81 8.74 -13.59 -7.57
C GLN A 81 8.18 -12.98 -6.28
N ALA A 82 7.22 -12.08 -6.42
CA ALA A 82 6.49 -11.51 -5.30
C ALA A 82 5.04 -11.96 -5.37
N ALA A 83 4.42 -12.15 -4.20
CA ALA A 83 2.99 -12.37 -4.15
C ALA A 83 2.23 -11.18 -4.80
N PRO A 84 1.22 -11.44 -5.63
CA PRO A 84 0.46 -10.37 -6.28
C PRO A 84 -0.26 -9.51 -5.23
N MET A 85 -0.38 -8.20 -5.52
CA MET A 85 -1.28 -7.35 -4.72
C MET A 85 -2.71 -7.62 -5.19
N PRO A 86 -3.70 -7.75 -4.28
CA PRO A 86 -5.10 -7.69 -4.67
C PRO A 86 -5.40 -6.38 -5.42
N GLY A 87 -6.30 -6.44 -6.39
CA GLY A 87 -6.75 -5.23 -7.09
C GLY A 87 -7.31 -4.20 -6.11
N GLN A 88 -6.88 -2.95 -6.25
CA GLN A 88 -7.34 -1.84 -5.41
C GLN A 88 -8.23 -0.90 -6.23
N MET A 89 -9.27 -0.33 -5.62
CA MET A 89 -10.15 0.64 -6.32
C MET A 89 -9.40 1.92 -6.68
N ILE A 90 -8.48 2.36 -5.81
CA ILE A 90 -7.57 3.47 -6.05
C ILE A 90 -6.15 2.93 -5.94
N ASP A 91 -5.41 2.98 -7.05
CA ASP A 91 -4.04 2.50 -7.08
C ASP A 91 -3.16 3.24 -6.09
N LYS A 92 -2.48 2.47 -5.23
CA LYS A 92 -1.66 2.99 -4.15
C LYS A 92 -2.46 3.92 -3.24
N GLY A 93 -3.78 3.78 -3.17
CA GLY A 93 -4.63 4.58 -2.28
C GLY A 93 -4.44 4.17 -0.83
N ILE A 94 -4.49 5.15 0.09
CA ILE A 94 -4.65 4.88 1.52
C ILE A 94 -6.02 4.26 1.83
N PRO A 95 -7.15 4.70 1.24
CA PRO A 95 -8.43 4.16 1.66
C PRO A 95 -8.67 2.76 1.11
N ALA A 96 -9.03 1.83 2.00
CA ALA A 96 -9.55 0.53 1.66
C ALA A 96 -11.06 0.61 1.28
N PRO A 97 -11.65 -0.46 0.71
CA PRO A 97 -13.03 -0.44 0.25
C PRO A 97 -14.07 -0.08 1.32
N GLY A 98 -13.91 -0.53 2.57
CA GLY A 98 -14.87 -0.22 3.64
C GLY A 98 -14.87 1.27 3.99
N LEU A 99 -13.71 1.92 4.02
CA LEU A 99 -13.62 3.37 4.19
C LEU A 99 -14.28 4.14 3.04
N LEU A 100 -14.08 3.71 1.78
CA LEU A 100 -14.71 4.35 0.63
C LEU A 100 -16.24 4.22 0.69
N ALA A 101 -16.74 3.04 1.11
CA ALA A 101 -18.17 2.82 1.33
C ALA A 101 -18.72 3.72 2.46
N GLN A 102 -18.03 3.81 3.60
CA GLN A 102 -18.44 4.66 4.72
C GLN A 102 -18.53 6.14 4.32
N VAL A 103 -17.55 6.65 3.55
CA VAL A 103 -17.57 8.02 3.05
C VAL A 103 -18.72 8.24 2.08
N ALA A 104 -19.01 7.29 1.19
CA ALA A 104 -20.13 7.38 0.27
C ALA A 104 -21.47 7.47 1.02
N VAL A 105 -21.71 6.59 1.98
CA VAL A 105 -22.94 6.57 2.80
C VAL A 105 -23.07 7.85 3.63
N ALA A 106 -22.02 8.23 4.37
CA ALA A 106 -22.07 9.44 5.22
C ALA A 106 -22.32 10.72 4.40
N LYS A 107 -21.84 10.75 3.16
CA LYS A 107 -22.03 11.91 2.27
C LYS A 107 -23.41 11.94 1.62
N HIS A 108 -24.02 10.79 1.33
CA HIS A 108 -25.17 10.70 0.43
C HIS A 108 -26.42 10.05 1.00
N ASP A 109 -26.35 9.28 2.08
CA ASP A 109 -27.50 8.57 2.67
C ASP A 109 -27.84 9.08 4.08
N ASP A 110 -26.84 9.46 4.89
CA ASP A 110 -27.03 9.79 6.32
C ASP A 110 -27.75 11.15 6.58
N HIS A 111 -28.15 11.85 5.52
CA HIS A 111 -28.88 13.12 5.59
C HIS A 111 -30.36 13.02 5.19
N LEU A 112 -30.82 11.81 4.84
CA LEU A 112 -32.23 11.48 4.61
C LEU A 112 -32.93 11.19 5.95
#